data_AF-A0A3G4VPU3-F1
#
_entry.id   AF-A0A3G4VPU3-F1
#
_cell.length_a   1.000
_cell.length_b   1.000
_cell.length_c   1.000
_cell.angle_alpha   90.00
_cell.angle_beta   90.00
_cell.angle_gamma   90.00
#
_symmetry.space_group_name_H-M   'P 1'
#
loop_
_entity.id
_entity.type
_entity.pdbx_description
1 polymer ?
#
loop_
_entity_poly.entity_id
_entity_poly.type
_entity_poly.pdbx_seq_one_letter_code
_entity_poly.pdbx_strand_id
1 'polypeptide(L)'
;MATTVQASSKMAAIPVYAMWGGAAGLVGGVGMGIWMSVSRPMMDTAMITMVAGLLGSTNAFAGWLIHLAIATFAGITFGAVLGQFAQRPAPAVVLGLVYGAVWWVLGALWIMPANMGMPVFQWNDVTASSLGAHLVFGLLAGATFAGIAQAMGKRTGPAR
;
A
#
# COMPACT_ATOMS: atom_id res chain seq x y z
N MET A 1 -35.60 -23.18 21.96
CA MET A 1 -35.03 -21.82 21.78
C MET A 1 -33.71 -21.97 21.02
N ALA A 2 -33.66 -21.58 19.76
CA ALA A 2 -32.43 -21.58 18.98
C ALA A 2 -31.86 -20.15 18.98
N THR A 3 -30.76 -19.95 19.72
CA THR A 3 -30.06 -18.67 19.77
C THR A 3 -29.23 -18.52 18.50
N THR A 4 -29.78 -17.88 17.47
CA THR A 4 -28.99 -17.50 16.30
C THR A 4 -28.03 -16.38 16.70
N VAL A 5 -26.76 -16.72 16.89
CA VAL A 5 -25.67 -15.75 17.04
C VAL A 5 -25.55 -15.01 15.70
N GLN A 6 -26.20 -13.86 15.59
CA GLN A 6 -25.94 -12.91 14.51
C GLN A 6 -24.49 -12.43 14.68
N ALA A 7 -23.56 -13.05 13.94
CA ALA A 7 -22.24 -12.48 13.76
C ALA A 7 -22.42 -11.03 13.28
N SER A 8 -21.89 -10.07 14.05
CA SER A 8 -22.04 -8.64 13.76
C SER A 8 -21.59 -8.37 12.33
N SER A 9 -22.44 -7.72 11.53
CA SER A 9 -22.17 -7.38 10.12
C SER A 9 -20.85 -6.64 9.92
N LYS A 10 -20.34 -5.97 10.96
CA LYS A 10 -19.02 -5.32 10.98
C LYS A 10 -17.85 -6.30 10.95
N MET A 11 -17.95 -7.46 11.60
CA MET A 11 -16.88 -8.47 11.61
C MET A 11 -16.73 -9.19 10.26
N ALA A 12 -17.84 -9.42 9.56
CA ALA A 12 -17.83 -10.00 8.22
C ALA A 12 -17.25 -9.05 7.16
N ALA A 13 -17.26 -7.74 7.41
CA ALA A 13 -16.75 -6.73 6.47
C ALA A 13 -15.21 -6.63 6.47
N ILE A 14 -14.54 -6.97 7.59
CA ILE A 14 -13.08 -6.84 7.73
C ILE A 14 -12.32 -7.74 6.74
N PRO A 15 -12.63 -9.06 6.61
CA PRO A 15 -11.97 -9.91 5.62
C PRO A 15 -12.18 -9.42 4.18
N VAL A 16 -13.38 -8.94 3.86
CA VAL A 16 -13.71 -8.42 2.53
C VAL A 16 -12.92 -7.14 2.22
N TYR A 17 -12.88 -6.19 3.14
CA TYR A 17 -12.09 -4.97 2.96
C TYR A 17 -10.60 -5.27 2.91
N ALA A 18 -10.10 -6.24 3.68
CA ALA A 18 -8.73 -6.70 3.58
C ALA A 18 -8.40 -7.24 2.18
N MET A 19 -9.29 -8.03 1.56
CA MET A 19 -9.12 -8.53 0.19
C MET A 19 -9.09 -7.39 -0.84
N TRP A 20 -10.03 -6.44 -0.75
CA TRP A 20 -10.06 -5.27 -1.64
C TRP A 20 -8.82 -4.39 -1.44
N GLY A 21 -8.39 -4.26 -0.19
CA GLY A 21 -7.17 -3.60 0.20
C GLY A 21 -5.94 -4.24 -0.45
N GLY A 22 -5.80 -5.57 -0.38
CA GLY A 22 -4.71 -6.28 -1.03
C GLY A 22 -4.63 -6.02 -2.53
N ALA A 23 -5.78 -6.07 -3.23
CA ALA A 23 -5.85 -5.73 -4.65
C ALA A 23 -5.45 -4.27 -4.92
N ALA A 24 -5.91 -3.34 -4.10
CA ALA A 24 -5.55 -1.93 -4.19
C ALA A 24 -4.06 -1.68 -3.91
N GLY A 25 -3.49 -2.40 -2.94
CA GLY A 25 -2.06 -2.40 -2.63
C GLY A 25 -1.20 -2.90 -3.79
N LEU A 26 -1.64 -3.93 -4.51
CA LEU A 26 -0.97 -4.38 -5.73
C LEU A 26 -0.98 -3.30 -6.82
N VAL A 27 -2.09 -2.61 -7.04
CA VAL A 27 -2.16 -1.53 -8.04
C VAL A 27 -1.19 -0.39 -7.70
N GLY A 28 -1.22 0.09 -6.46
CA GLY A 28 -0.26 1.10 -6.01
C GLY A 28 1.18 0.59 -6.05
N GLY A 29 1.39 -0.66 -5.65
CA GLY A 29 2.68 -1.34 -5.61
C GLY A 29 3.31 -1.45 -6.99
N VAL A 30 2.56 -1.85 -8.01
CA VAL A 30 3.07 -1.89 -9.39
C VAL A 30 3.50 -0.50 -9.85
N GLY A 31 2.69 0.54 -9.62
CA GLY A 31 3.04 1.91 -9.97
C GLY A 31 4.34 2.38 -9.31
N MET A 32 4.48 2.15 -8.01
CA MET A 32 5.70 2.48 -7.27
C MET A 32 6.90 1.62 -7.68
N GLY A 33 6.69 0.34 -7.98
CA GLY A 33 7.74 -0.59 -8.42
C GLY A 33 8.32 -0.21 -9.79
N ILE A 34 7.48 0.26 -10.72
CA ILE A 34 7.93 0.82 -12.00
C ILE A 34 8.83 2.02 -11.75
N TRP A 35 8.40 2.95 -10.89
CA TRP A 35 9.21 4.10 -10.52
C TRP A 35 10.54 3.69 -9.87
N MET A 36 10.53 2.72 -8.96
CA MET A 36 11.75 2.19 -8.32
C MET A 36 12.69 1.45 -9.28
N SER A 37 12.17 0.95 -10.40
CA SER A 37 12.98 0.31 -11.43
C SER A 37 13.75 1.31 -12.28
N VAL A 38 13.25 2.55 -12.39
CA VAL A 38 13.89 3.61 -13.17
C VAL A 38 14.65 4.62 -12.30
N SER A 39 14.30 4.75 -11.01
CA SER A 39 14.98 5.66 -10.08
C SER A 39 16.31 5.06 -9.59
N ARG A 40 17.37 5.88 -9.65
CA ARG A 40 18.72 5.51 -9.22
C ARG A 40 19.26 6.47 -8.15
N PRO A 41 18.84 6.31 -6.89
CA PRO A 41 19.28 7.18 -5.79
C PRO A 41 20.76 6.99 -5.41
N MET A 42 21.32 5.82 -5.72
CA MET A 42 22.75 5.56 -5.65
C MET A 42 23.24 5.26 -7.06
N MET A 43 24.04 6.16 -7.65
CA MET A 43 24.62 6.10 -9.01
C MET A 43 23.96 5.08 -9.97
N ASP A 44 24.41 3.81 -9.94
CA ASP A 44 23.97 2.75 -10.86
C ASP A 44 23.01 1.72 -10.26
N THR A 45 22.58 1.91 -9.02
CA THR A 45 21.69 1.00 -8.28
C THR A 45 20.25 1.48 -8.40
N ALA A 46 19.43 0.70 -9.09
CA ALA A 46 17.98 0.92 -9.12
C ALA A 46 17.40 0.78 -7.71
N MET A 47 16.46 1.63 -7.33
CA MET A 47 15.89 1.53 -5.99
C MET A 47 15.19 0.18 -5.73
N ILE A 48 14.70 -0.49 -6.77
CA ILE A 48 14.13 -1.84 -6.64
C ILE A 48 15.17 -2.88 -6.15
N THR A 49 16.45 -2.74 -6.51
CA THR A 49 17.50 -3.65 -5.99
C THR A 49 17.91 -3.29 -4.57
N MET A 50 17.74 -2.03 -4.15
CA MET A 50 17.84 -1.67 -2.73
C MET A 50 16.77 -2.40 -1.91
N VAL A 51 15.52 -2.47 -2.41
CA VAL A 51 14.47 -3.26 -1.74
C VAL A 51 14.85 -4.74 -1.66
N ALA A 52 15.50 -5.30 -2.68
CA ALA A 52 16.02 -6.67 -2.65
C ALA A 52 17.03 -6.88 -1.50
N GLY A 53 17.82 -5.84 -1.21
CA GLY A 53 18.83 -5.82 -0.15
C GLY A 53 18.25 -5.99 1.25
N LEU A 54 16.94 -5.75 1.46
CA LEU A 54 16.27 -6.03 2.73
C LEU A 54 16.39 -7.50 3.14
N LEU A 55 16.47 -8.42 2.16
CA LEU A 55 16.66 -9.86 2.39
C LEU A 55 18.02 -10.36 1.86
N GLY A 56 19.01 -9.46 1.74
CA GLY A 56 20.37 -9.80 1.32
C GLY A 56 20.53 -10.15 -0.16
N SER A 57 19.57 -9.78 -1.01
CA SER A 57 19.62 -10.03 -2.47
C SER A 57 19.97 -8.76 -3.24
N THR A 58 20.65 -8.91 -4.37
CA THR A 58 20.91 -7.83 -5.34
C THR A 58 20.08 -7.98 -6.61
N ASN A 59 19.25 -9.03 -6.70
CA ASN A 59 18.47 -9.35 -7.88
C ASN A 59 17.21 -8.47 -7.98
N ALA A 60 17.04 -7.77 -9.10
CA ALA A 60 15.87 -6.91 -9.35
C ALA A 60 14.54 -7.68 -9.28
N PHE A 61 14.49 -8.93 -9.73
CA PHE A 61 13.30 -9.77 -9.63
C PHE A 61 12.94 -10.07 -8.17
N ALA A 62 13.95 -10.35 -7.33
CA ALA A 62 13.72 -10.52 -5.89
C ALA A 62 13.21 -9.22 -5.25
N GLY A 63 13.77 -8.07 -5.66
CA GLY A 63 13.30 -6.75 -5.23
C GLY A 63 11.83 -6.49 -5.59
N TRP A 64 11.42 -6.86 -6.81
CA TRP A 64 10.02 -6.81 -7.23
C TRP A 64 9.11 -7.69 -6.38
N LEU A 65 9.52 -8.94 -6.10
CA LEU A 65 8.73 -9.86 -5.27
C LEU A 65 8.56 -9.33 -3.85
N ILE A 66 9.64 -8.85 -3.23
CA ILE A 66 9.63 -8.27 -1.88
C ILE A 66 8.76 -7.01 -1.85
N HIS A 67 8.94 -6.12 -2.83
CA HIS A 67 8.13 -4.90 -2.93
C HIS A 67 6.65 -5.20 -3.07
N LEU A 68 6.26 -6.12 -3.97
CA LEU A 68 4.85 -6.47 -4.16
C LEU A 68 4.26 -7.16 -2.93
N ALA A 69 5.05 -7.95 -2.20
CA ALA A 69 4.62 -8.52 -0.92
C ALA A 69 4.34 -7.42 0.12
N ILE A 70 5.26 -6.46 0.26
CA ILE A 70 5.09 -5.30 1.17
C ILE A 70 3.87 -4.46 0.75
N ALA A 71 3.73 -4.17 -0.55
CA ALA A 71 2.62 -3.39 -1.08
C ALA A 71 1.27 -4.09 -0.88
N THR A 72 1.23 -5.41 -1.04
CA THR A 72 0.03 -6.22 -0.76
C THR A 72 -0.30 -6.18 0.73
N PHE A 73 0.70 -6.33 1.60
CA PHE A 73 0.52 -6.23 3.06
C PHE A 73 0.02 -4.84 3.49
N ALA A 74 0.61 -3.78 2.95
CA ALA A 74 0.15 -2.41 3.14
C ALA A 74 -1.30 -2.23 2.65
N GLY A 75 -1.62 -2.76 1.48
CA GLY A 75 -3.00 -2.76 0.97
C GLY A 75 -3.98 -3.47 1.90
N ILE A 76 -3.65 -4.68 2.34
CA ILE A 76 -4.48 -5.48 3.27
C ILE A 76 -4.74 -4.70 4.55
N THR A 77 -3.71 -4.11 5.14
CA THR A 77 -3.83 -3.34 6.39
C THR A 77 -4.59 -2.03 6.19
N PHE A 78 -4.44 -1.35 5.05
CA PHE A 78 -5.31 -0.23 4.67
C PHE A 78 -6.78 -0.64 4.64
N GLY A 79 -7.10 -1.74 3.93
CA GLY A 79 -8.46 -2.24 3.82
C GLY A 79 -9.05 -2.65 5.18
N ALA A 80 -8.29 -3.41 5.97
CA ALA A 80 -8.75 -3.89 7.28
C ALA A 80 -9.01 -2.75 8.28
N VAL A 81 -8.16 -1.72 8.30
CA VAL A 81 -8.22 -0.64 9.30
C VAL A 81 -9.07 0.54 8.84
N LEU A 82 -8.89 0.97 7.58
CA LEU A 82 -9.47 2.19 7.03
C LEU A 82 -10.62 1.94 6.05
N GLY A 83 -10.84 0.69 5.64
CA GLY A 83 -11.79 0.35 4.57
C GLY A 83 -13.23 0.76 4.83
N GLN A 84 -13.66 0.79 6.10
CA GLN A 84 -14.99 1.29 6.49
C GLN A 84 -15.15 2.80 6.25
N PHE A 85 -14.07 3.56 6.31
CA PHE A 85 -14.05 5.01 6.09
C PHE A 85 -13.70 5.38 4.64
N ALA A 86 -13.05 4.47 3.92
CA ALA A 86 -12.61 4.63 2.52
C ALA A 86 -13.65 4.17 1.49
N GLN A 87 -14.93 4.04 1.85
CA GLN A 87 -15.99 3.60 0.93
C GLN A 87 -16.34 4.65 -0.15
N ARG A 88 -16.03 5.94 0.10
CA ARG A 88 -16.32 7.06 -0.80
C ARG A 88 -15.02 7.62 -1.40
N PRO A 89 -15.02 8.15 -2.65
CA PRO A 89 -13.82 8.60 -3.32
C PRO A 89 -13.00 9.63 -2.54
N ALA A 90 -13.63 10.73 -2.10
CA ALA A 90 -12.94 11.82 -1.41
C ALA A 90 -12.24 11.38 -0.11
N PRO A 91 -12.91 10.73 0.87
CA PRO A 91 -12.22 10.25 2.06
C PRO A 91 -11.21 9.16 1.75
N ALA A 92 -11.44 8.29 0.77
CA ALA A 92 -10.48 7.25 0.40
C ALA A 92 -9.17 7.84 -0.16
N VAL A 93 -9.25 8.90 -0.97
CA VAL A 93 -8.08 9.62 -1.46
C VAL A 93 -7.30 10.25 -0.32
N VAL A 94 -7.97 10.97 0.59
CA VAL A 94 -7.29 11.62 1.74
C VAL A 94 -6.65 10.58 2.65
N LEU A 95 -7.40 9.53 3.02
CA LEU A 95 -6.88 8.44 3.83
C LEU A 95 -5.73 7.72 3.14
N GLY A 96 -5.82 7.51 1.82
CA GLY A 96 -4.77 6.92 1.01
C GLY A 96 -3.48 7.75 1.03
N LEU A 97 -3.58 9.07 0.83
CA LEU A 97 -2.42 9.98 0.89
C LEU A 97 -1.75 9.98 2.26
N VAL A 98 -2.53 10.08 3.34
CA VAL A 98 -2.02 10.01 4.71
C VAL A 98 -1.35 8.66 4.96
N TYR A 99 -1.98 7.58 4.51
CA TYR A 99 -1.45 6.24 4.66
C TYR A 99 -0.14 6.02 3.88
N GLY A 100 -0.05 6.58 2.67
CA GLY A 100 1.19 6.63 1.89
C GLY A 100 2.30 7.38 2.63
N ALA A 101 1.99 8.55 3.21
CA ALA A 101 2.95 9.32 4.01
C ALA A 101 3.41 8.54 5.26
N VAL A 102 2.53 7.78 5.91
CA VAL A 102 2.91 6.89 7.03
C VAL A 102 3.87 5.81 6.55
N TRP A 103 3.58 5.14 5.43
CA TRP A 103 4.50 4.14 4.87
C TRP A 103 5.82 4.73 4.39
N TRP A 104 5.83 5.98 3.95
CA TRP A 104 7.08 6.68 3.64
C TRP A 104 7.96 6.84 4.88
N VAL A 105 7.39 7.27 6.01
CA VAL A 105 8.12 7.35 7.28
C VAL A 105 8.62 5.97 7.72
N LEU A 106 7.77 4.95 7.67
CA LEU A 106 8.14 3.60 8.11
C LEU A 106 9.17 2.94 7.18
N GLY A 107 8.92 2.96 5.87
CA GLY A 107 9.73 2.26 4.88
C GLY A 107 10.99 3.04 4.50
N ALA A 108 10.83 4.26 4.00
CA ALA A 108 11.91 5.03 3.39
C ALA A 108 12.80 5.75 4.43
N LEU A 109 12.23 6.22 5.54
CA LEU A 109 13.01 6.92 6.57
C LEU A 109 13.57 6.00 7.66
N TRP A 110 12.94 4.84 7.90
CA TRP A 110 13.30 3.99 9.03
C TRP A 110 13.76 2.58 8.62
N ILE A 111 12.88 1.72 8.12
CA ILE A 111 13.17 0.29 7.89
C ILE A 111 14.34 0.12 6.90
N MET A 112 14.27 0.77 5.74
CA MET A 112 15.30 0.60 4.71
C MET A 112 16.66 1.20 5.14
N PRO A 113 16.75 2.44 5.65
CA PRO A 113 18.02 2.97 6.13
C PRO A 113 18.62 2.17 7.28
N ALA A 114 17.81 1.78 8.28
CA ALA A 114 18.27 0.99 9.41
C ALA A 114 18.85 -0.37 8.97
N ASN A 115 18.18 -1.05 8.03
CA ASN A 115 18.64 -2.34 7.53
C ASN A 115 19.92 -2.25 6.69
N MET A 116 20.21 -1.09 6.12
CA MET A 116 21.39 -0.84 5.28
C MET A 116 22.53 -0.13 6.02
N GLY A 117 22.40 0.12 7.32
CA GLY A 117 23.38 0.89 8.09
C GLY A 117 23.49 2.36 7.66
N MET A 118 22.45 2.89 6.99
CA MET A 118 22.36 4.31 6.63
C MET A 118 21.71 5.11 7.77
N PRO A 119 21.97 6.43 7.86
CA PRO A 119 21.30 7.27 8.85
C PRO A 119 19.77 7.28 8.66
N VAL A 120 19.03 7.00 9.73
CA VAL A 120 17.55 7.03 9.75
C VAL A 120 17.01 8.45 9.89
N PHE A 121 15.77 8.66 9.46
CA PHE A 121 15.04 9.94 9.56
C PHE A 121 15.75 11.14 8.93
N GLN A 122 16.60 10.89 7.94
CA GLN A 122 17.23 11.94 7.15
C GLN A 122 16.28 12.51 6.11
N TRP A 123 16.38 13.82 5.88
CA TRP A 123 15.72 14.49 4.77
C TRP A 123 16.76 14.88 3.71
N ASN A 124 16.67 14.26 2.53
CA ASN A 124 17.51 14.52 1.36
C ASN A 124 16.72 14.32 0.07
N ASP A 125 17.35 14.49 -1.09
CA ASP A 125 16.71 14.38 -2.41
C ASP A 125 16.08 13.00 -2.66
N VAL A 126 16.70 11.93 -2.14
CA VAL A 126 16.19 10.56 -2.25
C VAL A 126 14.94 10.38 -1.42
N THR A 127 14.96 10.79 -0.16
CA THR A 127 13.78 10.67 0.72
C THR A 127 12.66 11.59 0.27
N ALA A 128 12.98 12.79 -0.23
CA ALA A 128 12.00 13.74 -0.77
C ALA A 128 11.32 13.22 -2.05
N SER A 129 12.08 12.67 -2.99
CA SER A 129 11.49 12.04 -4.20
C SER A 129 10.69 10.79 -3.86
N SER A 130 11.16 10.00 -2.90
CA SER A 130 10.44 8.83 -2.37
C SER A 130 9.11 9.20 -1.72
N LEU A 131 8.99 10.37 -1.08
CA LEU A 131 7.69 10.84 -0.56
C LEU A 131 6.66 10.94 -1.68
N GLY A 132 7.02 11.53 -2.83
CA GLY A 132 6.16 11.61 -4.00
C GLY A 132 5.68 10.22 -4.46
N ALA A 133 6.59 9.24 -4.54
CA ALA A 133 6.26 7.88 -4.92
C ALA A 133 5.29 7.21 -3.92
N HIS A 134 5.48 7.43 -2.62
CA HIS A 134 4.60 6.89 -1.58
C HIS A 134 3.22 7.58 -1.56
N LEU A 135 3.15 8.88 -1.85
CA LEU A 135 1.88 9.58 -2.01
C LEU A 135 1.11 9.05 -3.23
N VAL A 136 1.79 8.79 -4.35
CA VAL A 136 1.18 8.14 -5.52
C VAL A 136 0.72 6.73 -5.19
N PHE A 137 1.52 5.93 -4.49
CA PHE A 137 1.11 4.62 -3.97
C PHE A 137 -0.18 4.74 -3.14
N GLY A 138 -0.20 5.65 -2.17
CA GLY A 138 -1.35 5.86 -1.28
C GLY A 138 -2.59 6.34 -2.02
N LEU A 139 -2.43 7.26 -2.97
CA LEU A 139 -3.49 7.73 -3.85
C LEU A 139 -4.11 6.59 -4.64
N LEU A 140 -3.27 5.77 -5.29
CA LEU A 140 -3.73 4.62 -6.08
C LEU A 140 -4.43 3.59 -5.19
N ALA A 141 -3.85 3.26 -4.03
CA ALA A 141 -4.47 2.34 -3.09
C ALA A 141 -5.85 2.84 -2.62
N GLY A 142 -5.95 4.11 -2.21
CA GLY A 142 -7.22 4.70 -1.79
C GLY A 142 -8.27 4.74 -2.90
N ALA A 143 -7.89 5.21 -4.09
CA ALA A 143 -8.78 5.32 -5.24
C ALA A 143 -9.25 3.95 -5.73
N THR A 144 -8.35 2.97 -5.86
CA THR A 144 -8.70 1.60 -6.26
C THR A 144 -9.62 0.95 -5.22
N PHE A 145 -9.33 1.11 -3.92
CA PHE A 145 -10.21 0.58 -2.87
C PHE A 145 -11.63 1.14 -2.99
N ALA A 146 -11.78 2.47 -3.11
CA ALA A 146 -13.10 3.10 -3.25
C ALA A 146 -13.80 2.69 -4.55
N GLY A 147 -13.05 2.48 -5.63
CA GLY A 147 -13.57 1.96 -6.90
C GLY A 147 -14.15 0.56 -6.76
N ILE A 148 -13.41 -0.35 -6.09
CA ILE A 148 -13.88 -1.71 -5.79
C ILE A 148 -15.11 -1.65 -4.90
N ALA A 149 -15.08 -0.88 -3.81
CA ALA A 149 -16.20 -0.77 -2.88
C ALA A 149 -17.49 -0.29 -3.57
N GLN A 150 -17.40 0.72 -4.42
CA GLN A 150 -18.55 1.23 -5.19
C GLN A 150 -19.07 0.22 -6.22
N ALA A 151 -18.16 -0.48 -6.94
CA ALA A 151 -18.55 -1.48 -7.91
C ALA A 151 -19.32 -2.63 -7.23
N MET A 152 -18.86 -3.06 -6.05
CA MET A 152 -19.52 -4.11 -5.28
C MET A 152 -20.86 -3.65 -4.68
N GLY A 153 -20.95 -2.41 -4.19
CA GLY A 153 -22.21 -1.84 -3.71
C GLY A 153 -23.28 -1.69 -4.80
N LYS A 154 -22.89 -1.40 -6.04
CA LYS A 154 -23.80 -1.36 -7.20
C LYS A 154 -24.34 -2.74 -7.57
N ARG A 155 -23.54 -3.80 -7.45
CA ARG A 155 -23.94 -5.18 -7.77
C ARG A 155 -24.96 -5.76 -6.79
N THR A 156 -25.05 -5.23 -5.58
CA THR A 156 -26.00 -5.66 -4.55
C THR A 156 -27.28 -4.81 -4.50
N GLY A 157 -27.41 -3.79 -5.36
CA GLY A 157 -28.64 -3.00 -5.50
C GLY A 157 -29.72 -3.77 -6.28
N PRO A 158 -31.02 -3.53 -6.03
CA PRO A 158 -32.10 -4.23 -6.72
C PRO A 158 -31.96 -4.07 -8.24
N ALA A 159 -32.02 -5.19 -8.97
CA ALA A 159 -32.17 -5.19 -10.42
C ALA A 159 -33.45 -4.40 -10.74
N ARG A 160 -33.29 -3.30 -11.48
CA ARG A 160 -34.43 -2.55 -12.03
C ARG A 160 -35.07 -3.34 -13.16
#